data_AF-A0A059FEF6-F1
#
_entry.id   AF-A0A059FEF6-F1
#
_cell.length_a   1.000
_cell.length_b   1.000
_cell.length_c   1.000
_cell.angle_alpha   90.00
_cell.angle_beta   90.00
_cell.angle_gamma   90.00
#
_symmetry.space_group_name_H-M   'P 1'
#
loop_
_entity.id
_entity.type
_entity.pdbx_description
1 polymer ?
#
loop_
_entity_poly.entity_id
_entity_poly.type
_entity_poly.pdbx_seq_one_letter_code
_entity_poly.pdbx_strand_id
1 'polypeptide(L)'
;MRALLAIGLLLAVPAGAAQAEDLELGTWCWEASDVEGATNSATMILRSDTGQYSMVQKTVGEDDLVYPLKSVGINEYGVVGSPSGDGVILRADGMLEMYDSQGTLGAAEPRALSECLKGNPQ
;
A
#
# COMPACT_ATOMS: atom_id res chain seq x y z
N MET A 1 -61.44 23.08 0.65
CA MET A 1 -60.45 22.96 1.75
C MET A 1 -59.70 21.65 1.52
N ARG A 2 -58.50 21.65 0.94
CA ARG A 2 -57.17 21.84 1.57
C ARG A 2 -56.86 20.84 2.71
N ALA A 3 -55.85 20.01 2.42
CA ALA A 3 -54.87 19.35 3.32
C ALA A 3 -55.39 18.16 4.16
N LEU A 4 -54.65 17.09 4.46
CA LEU A 4 -53.21 16.86 4.71
C LEU A 4 -52.86 15.41 4.29
N LEU A 5 -51.80 15.17 3.50
CA LEU A 5 -50.46 14.71 3.94
C LEU A 5 -50.48 13.50 4.90
N ALA A 6 -50.26 12.30 4.34
CA ALA A 6 -49.72 11.17 5.08
C ALA A 6 -48.27 10.94 4.61
N ILE A 7 -47.35 11.36 5.48
CA ILE A 7 -45.91 11.17 5.40
C ILE A 7 -45.62 9.70 5.71
N GLY A 8 -45.11 8.96 4.72
CA GLY A 8 -44.62 7.59 4.87
C GLY A 8 -43.10 7.57 4.83
N LEU A 9 -42.51 7.50 6.03
CA LEU A 9 -41.10 7.43 6.38
C LEU A 9 -40.23 6.51 5.51
N LEU A 10 -39.15 7.08 4.97
CA LEU A 10 -37.76 6.59 4.95
C LEU A 10 -37.51 5.08 5.14
N LEU A 11 -37.03 4.44 4.08
CA LEU A 11 -35.90 3.51 4.18
C LEU A 11 -34.78 4.05 3.29
N ALA A 12 -34.11 5.10 3.77
CA ALA A 12 -32.75 5.37 3.34
C ALA A 12 -31.93 4.17 3.82
N VAL A 13 -31.54 3.30 2.89
CA VAL A 13 -30.50 2.31 3.15
C VAL A 13 -29.20 3.11 3.08
N PRO A 14 -28.46 3.34 4.18
CA PRO A 14 -27.06 3.63 4.04
C PRO A 14 -26.44 2.30 3.65
N ALA A 15 -26.41 2.00 2.35
CA ALA A 15 -25.36 1.15 1.85
C ALA A 15 -24.10 2.02 1.87
N GLY A 16 -23.61 2.29 3.08
CA GLY A 16 -22.19 2.46 3.26
C GLY A 16 -21.63 1.14 2.78
N ALA A 17 -21.18 1.11 1.53
CA ALA A 17 -20.18 0.16 1.15
C ALA A 17 -19.08 0.37 2.20
N ALA A 18 -19.00 -0.55 3.15
CA ALA A 18 -17.76 -0.77 3.85
C ALA A 18 -16.76 -0.93 2.72
N GLN A 19 -15.96 0.10 2.47
CA GLN A 19 -14.80 -0.05 1.61
C GLN A 19 -14.07 -1.23 2.24
N ALA A 20 -13.89 -2.31 1.49
CA ALA A 20 -13.10 -3.42 1.96
C ALA A 20 -11.74 -2.81 2.31
N GLU A 21 -11.46 -2.66 3.60
CA GLU A 21 -10.21 -2.09 4.08
C GLU A 21 -9.14 -3.10 3.69
N ASP A 22 -8.30 -2.72 2.74
CA ASP A 22 -7.11 -3.50 2.43
C ASP A 22 -6.27 -3.63 3.72
N LEU A 23 -5.88 -4.85 4.06
CA LEU A 23 -5.05 -5.12 5.22
C LEU A 23 -3.61 -4.71 4.91
N GLU A 24 -3.09 -3.73 5.63
CA GLU A 24 -1.66 -3.43 5.62
C GLU A 24 -0.88 -4.55 6.31
N LEU A 25 0.04 -5.18 5.57
CA LEU A 25 0.92 -6.22 6.10
C LEU A 25 2.19 -5.63 6.73
N GLY A 26 2.59 -4.45 6.29
CA GLY A 26 3.73 -3.72 6.81
C GLY A 26 4.09 -2.54 5.93
N THR A 27 4.98 -1.71 6.48
CA THR A 27 5.61 -0.57 5.81
C THR A 27 7.12 -0.70 5.95
N TRP A 28 7.86 -0.48 4.87
CA TRP A 28 9.31 -0.59 4.80
C TRP A 28 9.90 0.68 4.21
N CYS A 29 10.95 1.22 4.83
CA CYS A 29 11.53 2.47 4.39
C CYS A 29 12.71 2.24 3.46
N TRP A 30 12.77 3.02 2.38
CA TRP A 30 13.91 3.08 1.48
C TRP A 30 14.49 4.49 1.53
N GLU A 31 15.81 4.57 1.60
CA GLU A 31 16.55 5.84 1.63
C GLU A 31 16.19 6.76 2.81
N ALA A 32 15.55 6.24 3.87
CA ALA A 32 15.11 7.02 5.02
C ALA A 32 16.28 7.74 5.71
N SER A 33 16.26 9.08 5.62
CA SER A 33 17.24 10.00 6.17
C SER A 33 16.56 11.07 7.03
N ASP A 34 17.19 11.45 8.13
CA ASP A 34 16.74 12.55 9.00
C ASP A 34 17.14 13.95 8.47
N VAL A 35 17.73 14.01 7.27
CA VAL A 35 18.19 15.27 6.64
C VAL A 35 17.02 15.98 5.98
N GLU A 36 16.88 17.28 6.26
CA GLU A 36 15.88 18.15 5.63
C GLU A 36 16.03 18.17 4.11
N GLY A 37 14.97 17.83 3.38
CA GLY A 37 14.95 17.79 1.92
C GLY A 37 15.45 16.48 1.28
N ALA A 38 15.66 15.43 2.07
CA ALA A 38 15.95 14.09 1.53
C ALA A 38 14.70 13.43 0.94
N THR A 39 14.82 12.84 -0.26
CA THR A 39 13.75 12.07 -0.90
C THR A 39 13.57 10.73 -0.21
N ASN A 40 12.87 10.74 0.92
CA ASN A 40 12.54 9.52 1.63
C ASN A 40 11.35 8.83 0.98
N SER A 41 11.39 7.50 0.93
CA SER A 41 10.30 6.70 0.39
C SER A 41 9.93 5.54 1.30
N ALA A 42 8.71 5.06 1.13
CA ALA A 42 8.19 3.91 1.82
C ALA A 42 7.53 2.96 0.82
N THR A 43 7.66 1.67 1.06
CA THR A 43 6.84 0.65 0.42
C THR A 43 5.90 0.07 1.44
N MET A 44 4.62 -0.02 1.08
CA MET A 44 3.60 -0.72 1.85
C MET A 44 3.13 -1.92 1.04
N ILE A 45 2.94 -3.06 1.69
CA ILE A 45 2.27 -4.19 1.07
C ILE A 45 0.87 -4.32 1.66
N LEU A 46 -0.12 -4.23 0.80
CA LEU A 46 -1.52 -4.35 1.14
C LEU A 46 -2.07 -5.70 0.65
N ARG A 47 -3.02 -6.25 1.39
CA ARG A 47 -3.76 -7.45 1.03
C ARG A 47 -5.26 -7.18 1.08
N SER A 48 -5.93 -7.33 -0.05
CA SER A 48 -7.39 -7.20 -0.11
C SER A 48 -8.11 -8.35 0.58
N ASP A 49 -9.39 -8.16 0.85
CA ASP A 49 -10.32 -9.18 1.36
C ASP A 49 -10.39 -10.45 0.48
N THR A 50 -10.24 -10.26 -0.83
CA THR A 50 -10.16 -11.34 -1.84
C THR A 50 -8.77 -11.98 -1.93
N GLY A 51 -7.82 -11.52 -1.10
CA GLY A 51 -6.47 -12.06 -1.01
C GLY A 51 -5.53 -11.61 -2.12
N GLN A 52 -5.87 -10.55 -2.85
CA GLN A 52 -4.98 -9.94 -3.83
C GLN A 52 -3.97 -9.05 -3.11
N TYR A 53 -2.73 -9.03 -3.57
CA TYR A 53 -1.67 -8.23 -2.98
C TYR A 53 -1.39 -7.03 -3.88
N SER A 54 -1.07 -5.90 -3.27
CA SER A 54 -0.56 -4.72 -3.96
C SER A 54 0.62 -4.12 -3.21
N MET A 55 1.51 -3.52 -3.96
CA MET A 55 2.63 -2.72 -3.44
C MET A 55 2.29 -1.26 -3.65
N VAL A 56 2.30 -0.47 -2.58
CA VAL A 56 2.14 0.98 -2.64
C VAL A 56 3.49 1.61 -2.36
N GLN A 57 4.03 2.34 -3.34
CA GLN A 57 5.21 3.17 -3.14
C GLN A 57 4.77 4.59 -2.82
N LYS A 58 5.30 5.11 -1.71
CA LYS A 58 5.03 6.44 -1.20
C LYS A 58 6.33 7.23 -1.21
N THR A 59 6.30 8.40 -1.83
CA THR A 59 7.40 9.37 -1.82
C THR A 59 6.83 10.71 -1.38
N VAL A 60 7.58 11.48 -0.60
CA VAL A 60 7.07 12.77 -0.13
C VAL A 60 6.91 13.75 -1.29
N GLY A 61 5.74 14.39 -1.36
CA GLY A 61 5.42 15.38 -2.39
C GLY A 61 5.00 14.79 -3.73
N GLU A 62 4.89 13.47 -3.83
CA GLU A 62 4.42 12.75 -5.01
C GLU A 62 3.14 11.96 -4.69
N ASP A 63 2.39 11.63 -5.75
CA ASP A 63 1.23 10.75 -5.63
C ASP A 63 1.67 9.32 -5.32
N ASP A 64 0.83 8.60 -4.57
CA ASP A 64 1.06 7.18 -4.28
C ASP A 64 1.04 6.35 -5.58
N LEU A 65 2.08 5.54 -5.78
CA LEU A 65 2.14 4.60 -6.90
C LEU A 65 1.69 3.22 -6.43
N VAL A 66 0.64 2.68 -7.05
CA VAL A 66 0.06 1.38 -6.69
C VAL A 66 0.33 0.36 -7.77
N TYR A 67 0.99 -0.73 -7.38
CA TYR A 67 1.37 -1.83 -8.24
C TYR A 67 0.66 -3.12 -7.83
N PRO A 68 -0.16 -3.72 -8.70
CA PRO A 68 -0.70 -5.04 -8.45
C PRO A 68 0.43 -6.08 -8.37
N LEU A 69 0.35 -6.98 -7.40
CA LEU A 69 1.32 -8.04 -7.20
C LEU A 69 0.73 -9.40 -7.60
N LYS A 70 1.53 -10.22 -8.28
CA LYS A 70 1.18 -11.59 -8.65
C LYS A 70 2.15 -12.56 -8.00
N SER A 71 1.62 -13.55 -7.30
CA SER A 71 2.45 -14.63 -6.74
C SER A 71 3.17 -15.38 -7.86
N VAL A 72 4.48 -15.52 -7.70
CA VAL A 72 5.37 -16.28 -8.60
C VAL A 72 6.11 -17.39 -7.86
N GLY A 73 6.14 -17.33 -6.53
CA GLY A 73 6.76 -18.32 -5.66
C GLY A 73 6.20 -18.27 -4.24
N ILE A 74 6.87 -18.97 -3.33
CA ILE A 74 6.51 -18.95 -1.91
C ILE A 74 6.95 -17.60 -1.34
N ASN A 75 5.97 -16.80 -0.92
CA ASN A 75 6.15 -15.43 -0.45
C ASN A 75 6.85 -14.49 -1.44
N GLU A 76 6.91 -14.86 -2.71
CA GLU A 76 7.53 -14.09 -3.78
C GLU A 76 6.46 -13.61 -4.75
N TYR A 77 6.50 -12.31 -5.04
CA TYR A 77 5.50 -11.62 -5.83
C TYR A 77 6.14 -10.72 -6.88
N GLY A 78 5.79 -10.93 -8.14
CA GLY A 78 6.19 -10.05 -9.24
C GLY A 78 5.25 -8.85 -9.38
N VAL A 79 5.79 -7.71 -9.78
CA VAL A 79 5.04 -6.50 -10.12
C VAL A 79 4.38 -6.67 -11.49
N VAL A 80 3.05 -6.57 -11.53
CA VAL A 80 2.29 -6.66 -12.79
C VAL A 80 2.62 -5.46 -13.67
N GLY A 81 3.12 -5.74 -14.88
CA GLY A 81 3.55 -4.71 -15.83
C GLY A 81 5.05 -4.44 -15.85
N SER A 82 5.84 -5.06 -14.97
CA SER A 82 7.30 -5.07 -15.13
C SER A 82 7.74 -6.08 -16.20
N PRO A 83 8.49 -5.65 -17.24
CA PRO A 83 9.08 -6.56 -18.23
C PRO A 83 10.30 -7.33 -17.70
N SER A 84 10.82 -6.95 -16.53
CA SER A 84 12.13 -7.38 -16.02
C SER A 84 12.07 -8.44 -14.92
N GLY A 85 10.86 -8.84 -14.52
CA GLY A 85 10.68 -9.73 -13.38
C GLY A 85 10.90 -9.04 -12.04
N ASP A 86 10.72 -7.71 -11.98
CA ASP A 86 10.85 -6.97 -10.74
C ASP A 86 9.78 -7.41 -9.75
N GLY A 87 10.12 -7.45 -8.48
CA GLY A 87 9.24 -7.99 -7.49
C GLY A 87 9.70 -7.76 -6.06
N VAL A 88 8.93 -8.37 -5.17
CA VAL A 88 9.18 -8.36 -3.74
C VAL A 88 9.10 -9.77 -3.16
N ILE A 89 9.92 -10.01 -2.14
CA ILE A 89 9.85 -11.20 -1.31
C ILE A 89 9.47 -10.77 0.10
N LEU A 90 8.32 -11.25 0.58
CA LEU A 90 7.89 -11.13 1.96
C LEU A 90 8.56 -12.23 2.79
N ARG A 91 9.70 -11.93 3.38
CA ARG A 91 10.49 -12.94 4.09
C ARG A 91 9.79 -13.35 5.38
N ALA A 92 10.06 -14.59 5.81
CA ALA A 92 9.45 -15.16 7.01
C ALA A 92 9.88 -14.44 8.31
N ASP A 93 10.98 -13.69 8.29
CA ASP A 93 11.45 -12.83 9.39
C ASP A 93 10.79 -11.44 9.39
N GLY A 94 9.85 -11.18 8.48
CA GLY A 94 9.13 -9.90 8.37
C GLY A 94 9.85 -8.85 7.52
N MET A 95 11.04 -9.17 6.99
CA MET A 95 11.75 -8.29 6.07
C MET A 95 11.05 -8.26 4.71
N LEU A 96 11.11 -7.11 4.03
CA LEU A 96 10.75 -6.99 2.62
C LEU A 96 12.04 -6.89 1.82
N GLU A 97 12.22 -7.80 0.87
CA GLU A 97 13.32 -7.76 -0.08
C GLU A 97 12.79 -7.36 -1.46
N MET A 98 13.44 -6.38 -2.10
CA MET A 98 13.14 -5.97 -3.48
C MET A 98 14.17 -6.57 -4.43
N TYR A 99 13.74 -6.96 -5.62
CA TYR A 99 14.61 -7.48 -6.65
C TYR A 99 14.19 -7.02 -8.05
N ASP A 100 15.15 -7.01 -8.96
CA ASP A 100 14.96 -6.77 -10.39
C ASP A 100 15.64 -7.87 -11.21
N SER A 101 15.69 -7.67 -12.54
CA SER A 101 16.40 -8.58 -13.46
C SER A 101 17.90 -8.79 -13.17
N GLN A 102 18.53 -7.89 -12.40
CA GLN A 102 19.94 -7.94 -12.04
C GLN A 102 20.17 -8.58 -10.65
N GLY A 103 19.12 -8.75 -9.85
CA GLY A 103 19.13 -9.44 -8.56
C GLY A 103 18.50 -8.63 -7.45
N THR A 104 18.90 -8.89 -6.20
CA THR A 104 18.39 -8.19 -5.01
C THR A 104 18.86 -6.73 -5.00
N LEU A 105 17.90 -5.80 -4.95
CA LEU A 105 18.13 -4.36 -4.81
C LEU A 105 18.39 -3.98 -3.35
N GLY A 106 17.76 -4.69 -2.42
CA GLY A 106 17.93 -4.47 -0.99
C GLY A 106 16.85 -5.15 -0.16
N ALA A 107 17.05 -5.17 1.15
CA ALA A 107 16.06 -5.66 2.10
C ALA A 107 15.90 -4.66 3.25
N ALA A 108 14.67 -4.48 3.71
CA ALA A 108 14.33 -3.57 4.80
C ALA A 108 13.52 -4.29 5.88
N GLU A 109 13.68 -3.84 7.12
CA GLU A 109 12.85 -4.23 8.25
C GLU A 109 11.56 -3.38 8.30
N PRO A 110 10.45 -3.91 8.83
CA PRO A 110 9.21 -3.18 8.91
C PRO A 110 9.31 -2.04 9.93
N ARG A 111 8.83 -0.86 9.56
CA ARG A 111 8.84 0.37 10.37
C ARG A 111 7.53 1.13 10.24
N ALA A 112 7.29 2.09 11.13
CA ALA A 112 6.12 2.95 11.01
C ALA A 112 6.25 3.89 9.79
N LEU A 113 5.15 4.14 9.08
CA LEU A 113 5.16 5.06 7.93
C LEU A 113 5.68 6.46 8.28
N SER A 114 5.36 6.95 9.48
CA SER A 114 5.85 8.24 10.00
C SER A 114 7.37 8.28 10.16
N GLU A 115 8.02 7.13 10.41
CA GLU A 115 9.48 7.03 10.47
C GLU A 115 10.08 7.02 9.07
N CYS A 116 9.42 6.34 8.12
CA CYS A 116 9.91 6.26 6.74
C CYS A 116 9.89 7.60 6.02
N LEU A 117 8.92 8.47 6.31
CA LEU A 117 8.75 9.75 5.62
C LEU A 117 9.18 10.96 6.47
N LYS A 118 9.84 10.73 7.61
CA LYS A 118 10.37 11.79 8.50
C LYS A 118 11.40 12.66 7.78
N GLY A 119 11.57 13.93 8.14
CA GLY A 119 12.62 14.78 7.58
C GLY A 119 12.22 15.59 6.34
N ASN A 120 10.98 15.45 5.86
CA ASN A 120 10.43 16.34 4.84
C ASN A 120 9.41 17.31 5.44
N PRO A 121 9.50 18.63 5.15
CA PRO A 121 8.50 19.58 5.59
C PRO A 121 7.14 19.25 4.95
N GLN A 122 6.10 19.18 5.79
CA GLN A 122 4.70 19.12 5.34
C GLN A 122 4.24 20.48 4.83
#